data_AF-A0A086MBV5-F1
#
_entry.id   AF-A0A086MBV5-F1
#
_cell.length_a   1.000
_cell.length_b   1.000
_cell.length_c   1.000
_cell.angle_alpha   90.00
_cell.angle_beta   90.00
_cell.angle_gamma   90.00
#
_symmetry.space_group_name_H-M   'P 1'
#
loop_
_entity.id
_entity.type
_entity.pdbx_description
1 polymer ?
#
loop_
_entity_poly.entity_id
_entity_poly.type
_entity_poly.pdbx_seq_one_letter_code
_entity_poly.pdbx_strand_id
1 'polypeptide(L)'
;MARLFRSCCGSMPFGMGSEASQTHRSSRSASSKTVSSSSSEESWESSDAGDAEKSGGDYQPPNDTQVQLLAKRWIGHVQQRAAKIWSREQVMQMFETIARSVNFTEDPILGDPSPSAPCVQWHGDISQQQGLPVLLIQKPNNPSPTSTYVCRVLAFLFADDASLKLLKQ
;
A
#
# COMPACT_ATOMS: atom_id res chain seq x y z
N MET A 1 11.86 7.51 18.91
CA MET A 1 11.25 7.74 17.57
C MET A 1 10.13 6.74 17.39
N ALA A 2 8.89 7.13 17.71
CA ALA A 2 7.73 6.25 17.59
C ALA A 2 7.29 6.16 16.13
N ARG A 3 7.32 4.96 15.55
CA ARG A 3 6.72 4.69 14.24
C ARG A 3 5.23 4.41 14.48
N LEU A 4 4.38 5.34 14.08
CA LEU A 4 2.93 5.18 14.12
C LEU A 4 2.53 4.18 13.03
N PHE A 5 2.16 2.98 13.45
CA PHE A 5 1.52 1.98 12.60
C PHE A 5 0.01 2.25 12.62
N ARG A 6 -0.57 2.51 11.45
CA ARG A 6 -2.02 2.51 11.26
C ARG A 6 -2.37 1.38 10.30
N SER A 7 -3.11 0.40 10.81
CA SER A 7 -3.89 -0.54 10.02
C SER A 7 -4.98 0.25 9.29
N CYS A 8 -4.99 0.21 7.97
CA CYS A 8 -5.92 0.95 7.13
C CYS A 8 -7.10 0.08 6.70
N CYS A 9 -7.96 -0.27 7.65
CA CYS A 9 -9.36 -0.58 7.34
C CYS A 9 -10.19 0.66 7.70
N GLY A 10 -10.41 1.54 6.73
CA GLY A 10 -11.21 2.75 6.93
C GLY A 10 -11.54 3.44 5.61
N SER A 11 -12.86 3.53 5.34
CA SER A 11 -13.56 4.25 4.28
C SER A 11 -12.72 5.13 3.33
N MET A 12 -12.80 4.83 2.03
CA MET A 12 -12.29 5.73 0.99
C MET A 12 -13.09 7.03 0.97
N PRO A 13 -12.47 8.22 1.08
CA PRO A 13 -13.13 9.47 0.77
C PRO A 13 -12.97 9.75 -0.72
N PHE A 14 -14.04 9.55 -1.49
CA PHE A 14 -14.19 10.25 -2.76
C PHE A 14 -14.46 11.72 -2.43
N GLY A 15 -13.43 12.57 -2.56
CA GLY A 15 -13.51 14.00 -2.29
C GLY A 15 -12.67 14.78 -3.30
N MET A 16 -13.36 15.56 -4.12
CA MET A 16 -12.84 16.47 -5.14
C MET A 16 -12.20 17.69 -4.45
N GLY A 17 -10.99 18.11 -4.86
CA GLY A 17 -10.35 19.29 -4.30
C GLY A 17 -9.15 19.77 -5.11
N SER A 18 -9.29 20.97 -5.69
CA SER A 18 -8.34 21.68 -6.54
C SER A 18 -7.13 22.26 -5.79
N GLU A 19 -6.04 22.43 -6.57
CA GLU A 19 -5.06 23.53 -6.57
C GLU A 19 -4.39 23.98 -5.27
N ALA A 20 -3.05 23.90 -5.24
CA ALA A 20 -2.16 25.07 -5.12
C ALA A 20 -0.73 24.63 -4.74
N SER A 21 0.21 25.02 -5.60
CA SER A 21 1.65 25.03 -5.34
C SER A 21 1.98 25.87 -4.10
N GLN A 22 2.88 25.40 -3.23
CA GLN A 22 3.62 26.29 -2.32
C GLN A 22 4.93 25.67 -1.81
N THR A 23 5.96 26.50 -1.85
CA THR A 23 7.39 26.27 -1.63
C THR A 23 7.83 26.87 -0.29
N HIS A 24 8.30 26.10 0.70
CA HIS A 24 9.08 26.64 1.85
C HIS A 24 10.02 25.53 2.38
N ARG A 25 11.34 25.59 2.21
CA ARG A 25 12.39 26.41 2.87
C ARG A 25 12.71 25.95 4.30
N SER A 26 13.95 25.48 4.46
CA SER A 26 14.61 24.97 5.66
C SER A 26 14.77 26.00 6.79
N SER A 27 14.78 25.52 8.03
CA SER A 27 15.47 26.17 9.15
C SER A 27 16.00 25.14 10.17
N ARG A 28 17.23 25.39 10.62
CA ARG A 28 17.98 24.69 11.67
C ARG A 28 17.84 25.50 12.96
N SER A 29 17.84 24.84 14.12
CA SER A 29 18.26 25.47 15.39
C SER A 29 18.60 24.41 16.45
N ALA A 30 19.52 24.79 17.33
CA ALA A 30 20.34 23.94 18.18
C ALA A 30 19.92 23.97 19.66
N SER A 31 20.33 22.91 20.37
CA SER A 31 20.84 22.81 21.76
C SER A 31 20.19 23.60 22.91
N SER A 32 19.82 22.89 23.98
CA SER A 32 20.33 23.15 25.36
C SER A 32 19.90 22.07 26.36
N LYS A 33 20.72 21.92 27.41
CA LYS A 33 20.79 20.89 28.47
C LYS A 33 20.03 21.32 29.74
N THR A 34 19.62 20.37 30.60
CA THR A 34 19.84 20.26 32.09
C THR A 34 18.92 19.16 32.69
N VAL A 35 19.43 18.04 33.24
CA VAL A 35 19.61 17.64 34.69
C VAL A 35 18.38 17.91 35.59
N SER A 36 17.86 17.09 36.51
CA SER A 36 18.30 15.90 37.28
C SER A 36 17.05 15.22 37.92
N SER A 37 17.14 13.94 38.29
CA SER A 37 16.82 13.37 39.63
C SER A 37 16.23 11.95 39.53
N SER A 38 16.75 11.07 40.36
CA SER A 38 16.55 9.62 40.39
C SER A 38 16.37 9.16 41.83
N SER A 39 15.27 8.46 42.09
CA SER A 39 14.93 7.51 43.18
C SER A 39 13.39 7.51 43.28
N SER A 40 12.65 6.45 43.55
CA SER A 40 12.94 5.14 44.12
C SER A 40 11.73 4.22 43.89
N GLU A 41 12.02 2.96 43.62
CA GLU A 41 11.34 1.70 43.98
C GLU A 41 9.86 1.38 43.68
N GLU A 42 9.70 0.07 43.58
CA GLU A 42 8.67 -0.85 43.09
C GLU A 42 7.25 -0.78 43.68
N SER A 43 6.27 -1.18 42.87
CA SER A 43 5.02 -1.78 43.36
C SER A 43 4.41 -2.72 42.30
N TRP A 44 3.98 -3.88 42.75
CA TRP A 44 3.61 -5.06 41.96
C TRP A 44 2.14 -5.07 41.53
N GLU A 45 1.92 -5.64 40.34
CA GLU A 45 0.74 -6.40 39.88
C GLU A 45 -0.61 -5.70 39.69
N SER A 46 -1.07 -5.68 38.43
CA SER A 46 -2.48 -5.93 38.11
C SER A 46 -2.62 -6.46 36.68
N SER A 47 -3.49 -7.45 36.59
CA SER A 47 -3.64 -8.43 35.54
C SER A 47 -4.44 -7.97 34.32
N ASP A 48 -4.21 -8.71 33.24
CA ASP A 48 -5.16 -9.13 32.20
C ASP A 48 -5.73 -8.07 31.24
N ALA A 49 -5.21 -8.06 30.01
CA ALA A 49 -6.04 -8.08 28.81
C ALA A 49 -5.17 -8.40 27.58
N GLY A 50 -5.31 -9.64 27.09
CA GLY A 50 -5.09 -10.05 25.70
C GLY A 50 -3.88 -9.47 24.97
N ASP A 51 -2.74 -10.16 25.07
CA ASP A 51 -1.68 -10.04 24.06
C ASP A 51 -2.26 -10.55 22.73
N ALA A 52 -2.74 -9.61 21.91
CA ALA A 52 -3.01 -9.86 20.51
C ALA A 52 -1.66 -10.17 19.88
N GLU A 53 -1.35 -11.47 19.82
CA GLU A 53 -0.19 -12.04 19.19
C GLU A 53 0.01 -11.36 17.84
N LYS A 54 1.01 -10.48 17.80
CA LYS A 54 1.39 -9.72 16.63
C LYS A 54 1.94 -10.72 15.63
N SER A 55 1.08 -11.29 14.79
CA SER A 55 1.43 -12.08 13.61
C SER A 55 2.04 -11.18 12.52
N GLY A 56 2.96 -10.30 12.90
CA GLY A 56 3.80 -9.58 11.95
C GLY A 56 4.96 -10.50 11.61
N GLY A 57 4.71 -11.48 10.74
CA GLY A 57 5.80 -12.22 10.12
C GLY A 57 6.76 -11.22 9.49
N ASP A 58 8.06 -11.38 9.75
CA ASP A 58 9.07 -10.51 9.15
C ASP A 58 8.87 -10.46 7.64
N TYR A 59 8.92 -9.25 7.08
CA TYR A 59 8.77 -9.05 5.64
C TYR A 59 9.85 -9.81 4.89
N GLN A 60 9.42 -10.76 4.06
CA GLN A 60 10.30 -11.53 3.19
C GLN A 60 10.00 -11.15 1.73
N PRO A 61 10.87 -10.34 1.09
CA PRO A 61 10.66 -9.93 -0.29
C PRO A 61 10.76 -11.15 -1.22
N PRO A 62 9.89 -11.27 -2.23
CA PRO A 62 9.98 -12.33 -3.21
C PRO A 62 11.19 -12.16 -4.12
N ASN A 63 11.75 -13.28 -4.58
CA ASN A 63 12.81 -13.28 -5.60
C ASN A 63 12.24 -13.04 -7.01
N ASP A 64 13.10 -12.73 -7.98
CA ASP A 64 12.67 -12.37 -9.35
C ASP A 64 11.85 -13.47 -10.03
N THR A 65 12.13 -14.74 -9.76
CA THR A 65 11.38 -15.87 -10.34
C THR A 65 9.97 -15.93 -9.76
N GLN A 66 9.82 -15.74 -8.45
CA GLN A 66 8.53 -15.66 -7.76
C GLN A 66 7.71 -14.46 -8.24
N VAL A 67 8.35 -13.30 -8.35
CA VAL A 67 7.74 -12.06 -8.88
C VAL A 67 7.17 -12.30 -10.28
N GLN A 68 7.96 -12.87 -11.18
CA GLN A 68 7.49 -13.15 -12.54
C GLN A 68 6.38 -14.20 -12.57
N LEU A 69 6.43 -15.22 -11.71
CA LEU A 69 5.42 -16.27 -11.66
C LEU A 69 4.08 -15.73 -11.16
N LEU A 70 4.07 -14.89 -10.12
CA LEU A 70 2.88 -14.19 -9.64
C LEU A 70 2.33 -13.24 -10.71
N ALA A 71 3.17 -12.41 -11.31
CA ALA A 71 2.74 -11.47 -12.35
C ALA A 71 2.12 -12.19 -13.56
N LYS A 72 2.72 -13.31 -13.99
CA LYS A 72 2.18 -14.16 -15.06
C LYS A 72 0.87 -14.84 -14.68
N ARG A 73 0.65 -15.17 -13.41
CA ARG A 73 -0.61 -15.74 -12.94
C ARG A 73 -1.74 -14.71 -13.07
N TRP A 74 -1.50 -13.47 -12.67
CA TRP A 74 -2.53 -12.44 -12.67
C TRP A 74 -2.95 -11.97 -14.07
N ILE A 75 -2.07 -12.05 -15.08
CA ILE A 75 -2.37 -11.57 -16.45
C ILE A 75 -3.58 -12.26 -17.08
N GLY A 76 -3.84 -13.52 -16.75
CA GLY A 76 -4.98 -14.29 -17.27
C GLY A 76 -6.34 -13.78 -16.78
N HIS A 77 -6.36 -12.98 -15.72
CA HIS A 77 -7.57 -12.46 -15.09
C HIS A 77 -7.85 -10.99 -15.46
N VAL A 78 -6.98 -10.38 -16.27
CA VAL A 78 -7.13 -8.99 -16.67
C VAL A 78 -8.29 -8.83 -17.64
N GLN A 79 -9.14 -7.84 -17.36
CA GLN A 79 -10.30 -7.50 -18.17
C GLN A 79 -9.86 -6.90 -19.51
N GLN A 80 -10.57 -7.25 -20.59
CA GLN A 80 -10.22 -6.85 -21.96
C GLN A 80 -10.10 -5.33 -22.16
N ARG A 81 -10.84 -4.53 -21.38
CA ARG A 81 -10.75 -3.06 -21.42
C ARG A 81 -9.35 -2.52 -21.11
N ALA A 82 -8.56 -3.22 -20.30
CA ALA A 82 -7.20 -2.79 -19.97
C ALA A 82 -6.28 -2.77 -21.19
N ALA A 83 -6.48 -3.71 -22.13
CA ALA A 83 -5.74 -3.79 -23.38
C ALA A 83 -5.98 -2.58 -24.32
N LYS A 84 -7.02 -1.76 -24.05
CA LYS A 84 -7.26 -0.51 -24.78
C LYS A 84 -6.37 0.65 -24.30
N ILE A 85 -5.76 0.53 -23.12
CA ILE A 85 -4.98 1.61 -22.49
C ILE A 85 -3.51 1.24 -22.38
N TRP A 86 -3.20 -0.01 -22.01
CA TRP A 86 -1.84 -0.47 -21.76
C TRP A 86 -1.51 -1.70 -22.59
N SER A 87 -0.25 -1.78 -23.02
CA SER A 87 0.28 -3.01 -23.60
C SER A 87 0.39 -4.10 -22.54
N ARG A 88 0.50 -5.36 -22.99
CA ARG A 88 0.69 -6.49 -22.08
C ARG A 88 1.95 -6.33 -21.23
N GLU A 89 3.02 -5.80 -21.82
CA GLU A 89 4.31 -5.57 -21.15
C GLU A 89 4.17 -4.51 -20.05
N GLN A 90 3.43 -3.43 -20.30
CA GLN A 90 3.18 -2.41 -19.29
C GLN A 90 2.37 -2.97 -18.11
N VAL A 91 1.36 -3.81 -18.39
CA VAL A 91 0.57 -4.47 -17.33
C VAL A 91 1.44 -5.45 -16.54
N MET A 92 2.32 -6.20 -17.21
CA MET A 92 3.28 -7.07 -16.55
C MET A 92 4.23 -6.28 -15.62
N GLN A 93 4.77 -5.14 -16.05
CA GLN A 93 5.61 -4.29 -15.20
C GLN A 93 4.87 -3.77 -13.96
N MET A 94 3.58 -3.40 -14.10
CA MET A 94 2.75 -3.02 -12.95
C MET A 94 2.59 -4.20 -11.97
N PHE A 95 2.33 -5.40 -12.48
CA PHE A 95 2.22 -6.60 -11.65
C PHE A 95 3.51 -7.00 -10.96
N GLU A 96 4.65 -6.92 -11.66
CA GLU A 96 5.93 -7.18 -11.01
C GLU A 96 6.21 -6.18 -9.89
N THR A 97 5.80 -4.92 -10.05
CA THR A 97 5.93 -3.90 -8.99
C THR A 97 5.05 -4.23 -7.79
N ILE A 98 3.81 -4.67 -8.02
CA ILE A 98 2.90 -5.12 -6.95
C ILE A 98 3.47 -6.36 -6.25
N ALA A 99 3.93 -7.36 -7.00
CA ALA A 99 4.48 -8.59 -6.44
C ALA A 99 5.73 -8.33 -5.59
N ARG A 100 6.62 -7.41 -6.00
CA ARG A 100 7.78 -7.00 -5.19
C ARG A 100 7.41 -6.23 -3.91
N SER A 101 6.18 -5.76 -3.80
CA SER A 101 5.72 -4.87 -2.72
C SER A 101 4.85 -5.61 -1.69
N VAL A 102 4.77 -6.93 -1.76
CA VAL A 102 4.05 -7.80 -0.81
C VAL A 102 4.97 -8.93 -0.36
N ASN A 103 4.62 -9.62 0.72
CA ASN A 103 5.39 -10.77 1.18
C ASN A 103 5.29 -11.92 0.15
N PHE A 104 6.34 -12.73 0.01
CA PHE A 104 6.37 -13.83 -0.97
C PHE A 104 5.28 -14.90 -0.75
N THR A 105 4.75 -15.01 0.47
CA THR A 105 3.67 -15.95 0.82
C THR A 105 2.28 -15.39 0.54
N GLU A 106 2.16 -14.12 0.23
CA GLU A 106 0.88 -13.42 0.10
C GLU A 106 0.51 -13.17 -1.36
N ASP A 107 -0.79 -13.22 -1.67
CA ASP A 107 -1.33 -12.90 -2.99
C ASP A 107 -2.50 -11.91 -2.84
N PRO A 108 -2.32 -10.62 -3.17
CA PRO A 108 -3.37 -9.60 -2.99
C PRO A 108 -4.49 -9.67 -4.05
N ILE A 109 -4.38 -10.52 -5.07
CA ILE A 109 -5.33 -10.56 -6.20
C ILE A 109 -6.07 -11.90 -6.23
N LEU A 110 -5.36 -13.01 -6.06
CA LEU A 110 -5.92 -14.38 -6.14
C LEU A 110 -5.75 -15.16 -4.83
N GLY A 111 -5.52 -14.46 -3.71
CA GLY A 111 -5.49 -15.04 -2.37
C GLY A 111 -6.86 -15.54 -1.89
N ASP A 112 -6.96 -15.89 -0.61
CA ASP A 112 -8.20 -16.38 0.00
C ASP A 112 -9.32 -15.31 -0.12
N PRO A 113 -10.42 -15.61 -0.83
CA PRO A 113 -11.53 -14.66 -1.00
C PRO A 113 -12.47 -14.60 0.23
N SER A 114 -12.21 -15.38 1.29
CA SER A 114 -13.04 -15.37 2.49
C SER A 114 -13.06 -14.00 3.16
N PRO A 115 -14.21 -13.52 3.67
CA PRO A 115 -14.28 -12.29 4.46
C PRO A 115 -13.46 -12.34 5.76
N SER A 116 -13.03 -13.53 6.19
CA SER A 116 -12.16 -13.72 7.36
C SER A 116 -10.66 -13.70 7.02
N ALA A 117 -10.29 -13.70 5.73
CA ALA A 117 -8.90 -13.66 5.33
C ALA A 117 -8.27 -12.30 5.73
N PRO A 118 -7.04 -12.29 6.29
CA PRO A 118 -6.36 -11.05 6.60
C PRO A 118 -6.01 -10.29 5.31
N CYS A 119 -6.04 -8.95 5.39
CA CYS A 119 -5.57 -8.11 4.29
C CYS A 119 -4.06 -8.30 4.08
N VAL A 120 -3.64 -8.43 2.82
CA VAL A 120 -2.22 -8.47 2.43
C VAL A 120 -1.53 -7.16 2.81
N GLN A 121 -0.33 -7.27 3.38
CA GLN A 121 0.42 -6.10 3.83
C GLN A 121 1.22 -5.48 2.67
N TRP A 122 1.09 -4.16 2.51
CA TRP A 122 1.85 -3.41 1.51
C TRP A 122 3.20 -2.91 2.06
N HIS A 123 4.26 -3.15 1.30
CA HIS A 123 5.65 -2.79 1.62
C HIS A 123 6.29 -1.86 0.56
N GLY A 124 5.51 -1.43 -0.44
CA GLY A 124 5.96 -0.52 -1.48
C GLY A 124 5.69 0.95 -1.15
N ASP A 125 5.67 1.78 -2.19
CA ASP A 125 5.46 3.23 -2.05
C ASP A 125 4.06 3.57 -1.53
N ILE A 126 3.99 4.61 -0.70
CA ILE A 126 2.74 5.16 -0.17
C ILE A 126 2.62 6.65 -0.50
N SER A 127 1.40 7.11 -0.73
CA SER A 127 1.11 8.53 -0.89
C SER A 127 1.37 9.27 0.42
N GLN A 128 2.14 10.36 0.37
CA GLN A 128 2.39 11.21 1.54
C GLN A 128 1.12 11.90 2.05
N GLN A 129 0.14 12.14 1.18
CA GLN A 129 -1.08 12.86 1.53
C GLN A 129 -2.10 11.97 2.25
N GLN A 130 -2.26 10.72 1.81
CA GLN A 130 -3.30 9.82 2.31
C GLN A 130 -2.76 8.56 3.01
N GLY A 131 -1.46 8.31 2.95
CA GLY A 131 -0.85 7.09 3.49
C GLY A 131 -1.25 5.82 2.75
N LEU A 132 -1.82 5.93 1.55
CA LEU A 132 -2.34 4.81 0.77
C LEU A 132 -1.31 4.27 -0.24
N PRO A 133 -1.31 2.95 -0.53
CA PRO A 133 -0.43 2.34 -1.53
C PRO A 133 -0.54 2.98 -2.92
N VAL A 134 0.60 3.27 -3.54
CA VAL A 134 0.69 3.86 -4.87
C VAL A 134 1.64 3.10 -5.79
N LEU A 135 1.38 3.21 -7.09
CA LEU A 135 2.23 2.73 -8.17
C LEU A 135 2.59 3.88 -9.09
N LEU A 136 3.81 3.85 -9.59
CA LEU A 136 4.25 4.74 -10.64
C LEU A 136 3.92 4.13 -12.00
N ILE A 137 3.02 4.77 -12.76
CA ILE A 137 2.52 4.23 -14.03
C ILE A 137 2.70 5.26 -15.14
N GLN A 138 3.21 4.82 -16.28
CA GLN A 138 3.23 5.63 -17.50
C GLN A 138 1.89 5.50 -18.22
N LYS A 139 1.18 6.61 -18.41
CA LYS A 139 -0.07 6.64 -19.18
C LYS A 139 0.27 6.82 -20.66
N PRO A 140 -0.51 6.24 -21.59
CA PRO A 140 -0.22 6.37 -23.03
C PRO A 140 -0.18 7.84 -23.51
N ASN A 141 -0.99 8.71 -22.91
CA ASN A 141 -1.10 10.12 -23.30
C ASN A 141 -0.16 11.06 -22.52
N ASN A 142 0.64 10.54 -21.59
CA ASN A 142 1.53 11.35 -20.78
C ASN A 142 2.92 10.71 -20.72
N PRO A 143 3.95 11.35 -21.29
CA PRO A 143 5.30 10.78 -21.29
C PRO A 143 5.87 10.67 -19.87
N SER A 144 5.40 11.51 -18.94
CA SER A 144 5.84 11.48 -17.55
C SER A 144 5.12 10.39 -16.74
N PRO A 145 5.85 9.56 -16.00
CA PRO A 145 5.23 8.57 -15.13
C PRO A 145 4.44 9.27 -14.01
N THR A 146 3.21 8.82 -13.77
CA THR A 146 2.28 9.41 -12.80
C THR A 146 2.01 8.43 -11.66
N SER A 147 2.06 8.90 -10.42
CA SER A 147 1.67 8.10 -9.25
C SER A 147 0.15 7.90 -9.22
N THR A 148 -0.31 6.66 -9.07
CA THR A 148 -1.73 6.29 -8.98
C THR A 148 -1.93 5.25 -7.88
N TYR A 149 -3.05 5.30 -7.16
CA TYR A 149 -3.34 4.33 -6.11
C TYR A 149 -3.48 2.89 -6.62
N VAL A 150 -2.86 1.95 -5.92
CA VAL A 150 -2.88 0.50 -6.27
C VAL A 150 -4.31 0.01 -6.40
N CYS A 151 -5.19 0.32 -5.43
CA CYS A 151 -6.58 -0.13 -5.44
C CYS A 151 -7.36 0.33 -6.68
N ARG A 152 -7.11 1.55 -7.18
CA ARG A 152 -7.76 2.07 -8.39
C ARG A 152 -7.31 1.32 -9.64
N VAL A 153 -6.02 0.98 -9.69
CA VAL A 153 -5.44 0.20 -10.79
C VAL A 153 -6.02 -1.21 -10.77
N LEU A 154 -6.02 -1.88 -9.62
CA LEU A 154 -6.58 -3.23 -9.48
C LEU A 154 -8.07 -3.28 -9.83
N ALA A 155 -8.87 -2.34 -9.35
CA ALA A 155 -10.28 -2.25 -9.71
C ALA A 155 -10.45 -2.10 -11.23
N PHE A 156 -9.66 -1.24 -11.86
CA PHE A 156 -9.71 -1.08 -13.30
C PHE A 156 -9.24 -2.33 -14.08
N LEU A 157 -8.28 -3.09 -13.57
CA LEU A 157 -7.76 -4.29 -14.23
C LEU A 157 -8.68 -5.51 -14.07
N PHE A 158 -9.32 -5.69 -12.91
CA PHE A 158 -9.97 -6.96 -12.56
C PHE A 158 -11.49 -6.90 -12.37
N ALA A 159 -12.04 -5.79 -11.88
CA ALA A 159 -13.48 -5.72 -11.59
C ALA A 159 -14.31 -5.99 -12.85
N ASP A 160 -15.47 -6.62 -12.77
CA ASP A 160 -16.35 -6.67 -13.94
C ASP A 160 -16.88 -5.27 -14.29
N ASP A 161 -17.49 -5.13 -15.47
CA ASP A 161 -17.97 -3.82 -15.94
C ASP A 161 -19.13 -3.27 -15.10
N ALA A 162 -19.89 -4.13 -14.41
CA ALA A 162 -20.95 -3.71 -13.49
C ALA A 162 -20.37 -3.11 -12.22
N SER A 163 -19.44 -3.82 -11.57
CA SER A 163 -18.73 -3.37 -10.37
C SER A 163 -17.91 -2.12 -10.64
N LEU A 164 -17.25 -2.03 -11.81
CA LEU A 164 -16.51 -0.83 -12.17
C LEU A 164 -17.41 0.39 -12.36
N LYS A 165 -18.66 0.22 -12.82
CA LYS A 165 -19.62 1.34 -12.91
C LYS A 165 -20.01 1.84 -11.53
N LEU A 166 -20.23 0.95 -10.57
CA LEU A 166 -20.53 1.31 -9.18
C LEU A 166 -19.38 2.10 -8.54
N LEU A 167 -18.12 1.74 -8.84
CA LEU A 167 -16.93 2.44 -8.33
C LEU A 167 -16.69 3.83 -8.95
N LYS A 168 -17.42 4.17 -10.03
CA LYS A 168 -17.30 5.46 -10.72
C LYS A 168 -18.43 6.44 -10.36
N GLN A 169 -19.45 5.97 -9.64
CA GLN A 169 -20.53 6.78 -9.10
C GLN A 169 -20.10 7.41 -7.79
#